data_AF-A0A355SCR4-F1
#
_entry.id   AF-A0A355SCR4-F1
#
_cell.length_a   1.000
_cell.length_b   1.000
_cell.length_c   1.000
_cell.angle_alpha   90.00
_cell.angle_beta   90.00
_cell.angle_gamma   90.00
#
_symmetry.space_group_name_H-M   'P 1'
#
loop_
_entity.id
_entity.type
_entity.pdbx_description
1 polymer ?
#
loop_
_entity_poly.entity_id
_entity_poly.type
_entity_poly.pdbx_seq_one_letter_code
_entity_poly.pdbx_strand_id
1 'polypeptide(L)'
;MTAATYLTLLRTILVPVFAVPAVFYGISVKSGDPNESLHWLAVGIFFVAAMTDYADGVIARRYNQRTPLGAFLDPFADKLLILTAIMILFLLPWGENWKIPA
;
A
#
# COMPACT_ATOMS: atom_id res chain seq x y z
N MET A 1 5.02 7.42 -22.54
CA MET A 1 4.52 6.97 -21.22
C MET A 1 3.47 5.91 -21.49
N THR A 2 3.54 4.74 -20.87
CA THR A 2 2.62 3.61 -21.15
C THR A 2 1.55 3.51 -20.07
N ALA A 3 0.44 2.82 -20.36
CA ALA A 3 -0.64 2.60 -19.39
C ALA A 3 -0.15 1.92 -18.09
N ALA A 4 0.83 1.02 -18.22
CA ALA A 4 1.51 0.41 -17.09
C ALA A 4 2.21 1.45 -16.21
N THR A 5 2.96 2.39 -16.79
CA THR A 5 3.64 3.46 -16.02
C THR A 5 2.66 4.33 -15.23
N TYR A 6 1.48 4.63 -15.78
CA TYR A 6 0.46 5.38 -15.05
C TYR A 6 -0.09 4.61 -13.85
N LEU A 7 -0.26 3.30 -13.96
CA LEU A 7 -0.70 2.44 -12.85
C LEU A 7 0.38 2.32 -11.78
N THR A 8 1.66 2.17 -12.16
CA THR A 8 2.78 2.16 -11.21
C THR A 8 2.88 3.49 -10.44
N LEU A 9 2.71 4.62 -11.12
CA LEU A 9 2.68 5.95 -10.49
C LEU A 9 1.47 6.11 -9.57
N LEU A 10 0.28 5.68 -10.01
CA LEU A 10 -0.92 5.69 -9.19
C LEU A 10 -0.73 4.86 -7.93
N ARG A 11 -0.13 3.66 -8.03
CA ARG A 11 0.19 2.83 -6.86
C ARG A 11 1.14 3.55 -5.91
N THR A 12 2.17 4.19 -6.45
CA THR A 12 3.15 4.94 -5.65
C THR A 12 2.48 6.08 -4.86
N ILE A 13 1.43 6.69 -5.41
CA ILE A 13 0.59 7.68 -4.71
C ILE A 13 -0.39 7.00 -3.73
N LEU A 14 -0.91 5.81 -4.05
CA LEU A 14 -1.78 5.07 -3.14
C LEU A 14 -1.07 4.60 -1.86
N VAL A 15 0.25 4.37 -1.90
CA VAL A 15 1.05 4.00 -0.71
C VAL A 15 0.93 5.03 0.42
N PRO A 16 1.24 6.33 0.24
CA PRO A 16 1.04 7.32 1.29
C PRO A 16 -0.44 7.54 1.62
N VAL A 17 -1.35 7.40 0.65
CA VAL A 17 -2.82 7.48 0.90
C VAL A 17 -3.30 6.35 1.81
N PHE A 18 -2.69 5.15 1.74
CA PHE A 18 -2.88 4.06 2.69
C PHE A 18 -2.19 4.34 4.04
N ALA A 19 -0.96 4.83 4.00
CA ALA A 19 -0.15 5.02 5.19
C ALA A 19 -0.76 6.03 6.17
N VAL A 20 -1.34 7.12 5.65
CA VAL A 20 -1.98 8.17 6.44
C VAL A 20 -3.06 7.61 7.40
N PRO A 21 -4.16 6.99 6.93
CA PRO A 21 -5.19 6.48 7.82
C PRO A 21 -4.71 5.36 8.73
N ALA A 22 -3.76 4.52 8.28
CA ALA A 22 -3.17 3.48 9.12
C ALA A 22 -2.37 4.06 10.30
N VAL A 23 -1.60 5.14 10.07
CA VAL A 23 -0.89 5.87 11.12
C VAL A 23 -1.87 6.54 12.08
N PHE A 24 -2.89 7.21 11.55
CA PHE A 24 -3.92 7.84 12.39
C PHE A 24 -4.69 6.83 13.23
N TYR A 25 -4.99 5.64 12.70
CA TYR A 25 -5.57 4.54 13.47
C TYR A 25 -4.66 4.13 14.63
N GLY A 26 -3.36 3.89 14.37
CA GLY A 26 -2.41 3.55 15.43
C GLY A 26 -2.27 4.62 16.52
N ILE A 27 -2.40 5.90 16.16
CA ILE A 27 -2.45 7.00 17.14
C ILE A 27 -3.77 6.95 17.94
N SER A 28 -4.90 6.69 17.29
CA SER A 28 -6.22 6.53 17.93
C SER A 28 -6.23 5.41 18.97
N VAL A 29 -5.65 4.26 18.60
CA VAL A 29 -5.49 3.10 19.50
C VAL A 29 -4.64 3.47 20.71
N LYS A 30 -3.52 4.20 20.50
CA LYS A 30 -2.65 4.65 21.60
C LYS A 30 -3.36 5.62 22.55
N SER A 31 -4.29 6.42 22.05
CA SER A 31 -5.11 7.35 22.84
C SER A 31 -6.25 6.67 23.62
N GLY A 32 -6.48 5.36 23.42
CA GLY A 32 -7.49 4.59 24.15
C GLY A 32 -8.90 4.65 23.53
N ASP A 33 -9.08 5.30 22.38
CA ASP A 33 -10.35 5.34 21.63
C ASP A 33 -10.10 4.94 20.17
N PRO A 34 -10.14 3.63 19.85
CA PRO A 34 -9.88 3.14 18.50
C PRO A 34 -10.96 3.60 17.51
N ASN A 35 -10.57 4.42 16.53
CA ASN A 35 -11.47 4.80 15.46
C ASN A 35 -11.51 3.72 14.36
N GLU A 36 -12.46 2.80 14.46
CA GLU A 36 -12.67 1.72 13.50
C GLU A 36 -12.91 2.20 12.06
N SER A 37 -13.40 3.45 11.88
CA SER A 37 -13.59 4.00 10.54
C SER A 37 -12.26 4.16 9.80
N LEU A 38 -11.19 4.54 10.51
CA LEU A 38 -9.83 4.66 9.94
C LEU A 38 -9.24 3.29 9.61
N HIS A 39 -9.54 2.28 10.43
CA HIS A 39 -9.11 0.91 10.19
C HIS A 39 -9.70 0.37 8.88
N TRP A 40 -11.02 0.44 8.71
CA TRP A 40 -11.67 -0.02 7.48
C TRP A 40 -11.25 0.80 6.25
N LEU A 41 -11.02 2.10 6.41
CA LEU A 41 -10.49 2.96 5.35
C LEU A 41 -9.08 2.50 4.91
N ALA A 42 -8.18 2.24 5.86
CA ALA A 42 -6.82 1.77 5.57
C ALA A 42 -6.85 0.40 4.85
N VAL A 43 -7.67 -0.55 5.32
CA VAL A 43 -7.84 -1.86 4.69
C VAL A 43 -8.39 -1.72 3.26
N GLY A 44 -9.39 -0.86 3.05
CA GLY A 44 -9.97 -0.60 1.73
C GLY A 44 -8.94 -0.04 0.75
N ILE A 45 -8.16 0.95 1.17
CA ILE A 45 -7.13 1.55 0.31
C ILE A 45 -6.01 0.54 0.01
N PHE A 46 -5.58 -0.24 1.01
CA PHE A 46 -4.60 -1.29 0.82
C PHE A 46 -5.07 -2.33 -0.21
N PHE A 47 -6.33 -2.76 -0.11
CA PHE A 47 -6.92 -3.70 -1.05
C PHE A 47 -6.96 -3.15 -2.48
N VAL A 48 -7.39 -1.89 -2.65
CA VAL A 48 -7.39 -1.22 -3.95
C VAL A 48 -5.97 -1.10 -4.51
N ALA A 49 -5.00 -0.72 -3.68
CA ALA A 49 -3.59 -0.60 -4.07
C ALA A 49 -3.01 -1.94 -4.55
N ALA A 50 -3.32 -3.04 -3.85
CA ALA A 50 -2.92 -4.40 -4.22
C ALA A 50 -3.62 -4.86 -5.52
N MET A 51 -4.89 -4.48 -5.74
CA MET A 51 -5.59 -4.80 -6.99
C MET A 51 -5.02 -4.05 -8.20
N THR A 52 -4.57 -2.80 -8.02
CA THR A 52 -3.90 -2.06 -9.10
C THR A 52 -2.58 -2.69 -9.53
N ASP A 53 -1.85 -3.35 -8.63
CA ASP A 53 -0.66 -4.15 -8.97
C ASP A 53 -1.00 -5.34 -9.85
N TYR A 54 -2.01 -6.10 -9.46
CA TYR A 54 -2.44 -7.23 -10.27
C TYR A 54 -2.86 -6.78 -11.69
N ALA A 55 -3.55 -5.63 -11.78
CA ALA A 55 -4.01 -5.08 -13.05
C ALA A 55 -2.86 -4.64 -13.96
N ASP A 56 -1.83 -3.95 -13.44
CA ASP A 56 -0.71 -3.49 -14.28
C ASP A 56 0.15 -4.64 -14.80
N GLY A 57 0.36 -5.69 -13.99
CA GLY A 57 1.07 -6.90 -14.42
C GLY A 57 0.32 -7.64 -15.54
N VAL A 58 -1.01 -7.61 -15.54
CA VAL A 58 -1.83 -8.20 -16.63
C VAL A 58 -1.75 -7.35 -17.90
N ILE A 59 -1.85 -6.02 -17.77
CA ILE A 59 -1.80 -5.08 -18.90
C ILE A 59 -0.41 -5.07 -19.54
N ALA A 60 0.66 -5.01 -18.75
CA ALA A 60 2.04 -5.04 -19.24
C ALA A 60 2.34 -6.33 -20.03
N ARG A 61 1.82 -7.48 -19.56
CA ARG A 61 1.96 -8.78 -20.25
C ARG A 61 1.16 -8.86 -21.55
N ARG A 62 -0.04 -8.28 -21.60
CA ARG A 62 -0.89 -8.32 -22.81
C ARG A 62 -0.45 -7.38 -23.92
N TYR A 63 0.10 -6.21 -23.59
CA TYR A 63 0.40 -5.17 -24.59
C TYR A 63 1.88 -5.08 -24.98
N ASN A 64 2.76 -5.92 -24.42
CA ASN A 64 4.20 -5.94 -24.66
C ASN A 64 4.88 -4.56 -24.55
N GLN A 65 4.28 -3.66 -23.76
CA GLN A 65 4.70 -2.27 -23.61
C GLN A 65 5.75 -2.16 -22.49
N ARG A 66 6.96 -2.65 -22.77
CA ARG A 66 8.11 -2.49 -21.87
C ARG A 66 8.88 -1.22 -22.21
N THR A 67 8.94 -0.28 -21.27
CA THR A 67 9.81 0.90 -21.38
C THR A 67 10.99 0.76 -20.40
N PRO A 68 12.17 1.33 -20.70
CA PRO A 68 13.32 1.27 -19.80
C PRO A 68 13.04 1.87 -18.41
N LEU A 69 12.29 2.98 -18.38
CA LEU A 69 11.88 3.64 -17.13
C LEU A 69 10.89 2.80 -16.32
N GLY A 70 9.89 2.19 -16.96
CA GLY A 70 8.94 1.30 -16.28
C GLY A 70 9.64 0.07 -15.69
N ALA A 71 10.56 -0.55 -16.45
CA ALA A 71 11.32 -1.71 -15.97
C ALA A 71 12.23 -1.39 -14.77
N PHE A 72 12.68 -0.14 -14.63
CA PHE A 72 13.45 0.32 -13.48
C PHE A 72 12.57 0.66 -12.27
N LEU A 73 11.41 1.31 -12.49
CA LEU A 73 10.49 1.74 -11.44
C LEU A 73 9.67 0.59 -10.84
N ASP A 74 9.32 -0.42 -11.64
CA ASP A 74 8.49 -1.55 -11.21
C ASP A 74 9.05 -2.24 -9.94
N PRO A 75 10.32 -2.70 -9.86
CA PRO A 75 10.85 -3.35 -8.66
C PRO A 75 10.86 -2.46 -7.40
N PHE A 76 10.93 -1.14 -7.57
CA PHE A 76 10.88 -0.18 -6.45
C PHE A 76 9.44 -0.02 -5.96
N ALA A 77 8.50 0.24 -6.87
CA ALA A 77 7.08 0.40 -6.55
C ALA A 77 6.48 -0.87 -5.93
N ASP A 78 6.91 -2.04 -6.40
CA ASP A 78 6.44 -3.34 -5.89
C ASP A 78 6.81 -3.54 -4.42
N LYS A 79 8.04 -3.16 -4.05
CA LYS A 79 8.51 -3.30 -2.67
C LYS A 79 7.99 -2.20 -1.76
N LEU A 80 7.68 -1.01 -2.28
CA LEU A 80 7.21 0.11 -1.46
C LEU A 80 5.93 -0.22 -0.71
N LEU A 81 4.91 -0.76 -1.37
CA LEU A 81 3.63 -1.05 -0.71
C LEU A 81 3.79 -2.07 0.43
N ILE A 82 4.51 -3.17 0.16
CA ILE A 82 4.74 -4.23 1.15
C ILE A 82 5.60 -3.73 2.31
N LEU A 83 6.70 -3.01 2.03
CA LEU A 83 7.59 -2.46 3.06
C LEU A 83 6.85 -1.46 3.94
N THR A 84 6.07 -0.55 3.34
CA THR A 84 5.27 0.42 4.10
C THR A 84 4.24 -0.29 4.96
N ALA A 85 3.52 -1.29 4.43
CA ALA A 85 2.55 -2.06 5.21
C ALA A 85 3.21 -2.78 6.39
N ILE A 86 4.34 -3.47 6.18
CA ILE A 86 5.08 -4.16 7.24
C ILE A 86 5.58 -3.16 8.29
N MET A 87 6.16 -2.03 7.88
CA MET A 87 6.64 -1.01 8.80
C MET A 87 5.53 -0.46 9.69
N ILE A 88 4.36 -0.15 9.11
CA ILE A 88 3.19 0.33 9.86
C ILE A 88 2.69 -0.75 10.82
N LEU A 89 2.63 -2.00 10.37
CA LEU A 89 2.21 -3.14 11.20
C LEU A 89 3.16 -3.38 12.39
N PHE A 90 4.45 -3.13 12.18
CA PHE A 90 5.51 -3.31 13.18
C PHE A 90 5.59 -2.15 14.17
N LEU A 91 5.47 -0.91 13.69
CA LEU A 91 5.74 0.29 14.49
C LEU A 91 4.53 0.80 15.26
N LEU A 92 3.31 0.45 14.85
CA LEU A 92 2.08 1.01 15.43
C LEU A 92 1.31 -0.02 16.26
N PRO A 93 0.59 0.42 17.30
CA PRO A 93 -0.31 -0.44 18.05
C PRO A 93 -1.61 -0.64 17.26
N TRP A 94 -2.06 -1.89 17.18
CA TRP A 94 -3.30 -2.26 16.49
C TRP A 94 -4.39 -2.78 17.46
N GLY A 95 -4.12 -2.74 18.76
CA GLY A 95 -5.04 -3.14 19.84
C GLY A 95 -4.29 -3.41 21.13
N GLU A 96 -5.02 -3.63 22.24
CA GLU A 96 -4.46 -3.80 23.61
C GLU A 96 -3.41 -4.93 23.73
N ASN A 97 -3.44 -5.93 22.84
CA ASN A 97 -2.56 -7.10 22.87
C ASN A 97 -1.87 -7.39 21.54
N TRP A 98 -1.81 -6.41 20.63
CA TRP A 98 -1.15 -6.61 19.34
C TRP A 98 0.36 -6.85 19.54
N LYS A 99 0.81 -8.06 19.19
CA LYS A 99 2.22 -8.44 19.09
C LYS A 99 2.40 -9.20 17.79
N ILE A 100 3.46 -8.90 17.07
CA ILE A 100 3.84 -9.72 15.91
C ILE A 100 4.16 -11.13 16.43
N PRO A 101 3.60 -12.19 15.83
CA PRO A 101 3.98 -13.55 16.16
C PRO A 101 5.49 -13.70 15.91
N ALA A 102 6.23 -13.95 17.00
CA ALA A 102 7.68 -14.17 16.98
C ALA A 102 8.03 -15.54 16.40
#